data_AF-A0A7X8R0P4-F1
#
_entry.id   AF-A0A7X8R0P4-F1
#
_cell.length_a   1.000
_cell.length_b   1.000
_cell.length_c   1.000
_cell.angle_alpha   90.00
_cell.angle_beta   90.00
_cell.angle_gamma   90.00
#
_symmetry.space_group_name_H-M   'P 1'
#
loop_
_entity.id
_entity.type
_entity.pdbx_description
1 polymer ?
#
loop_
_entity_poly.entity_id
_entity_poly.type
_entity_poly.pdbx_seq_one_letter_code
_entity_poly.pdbx_strand_id
1 'polypeptide(L)'
;MKKRLIFILLVLLTVLVFLPVVSVNASEIAHLGFVETDVILQPSGNAIITYTVRYNLVPGKTMLAFTLEGFDKLYPVFDDVFSCVVKDDNSVFDIDIVDLGGGRYDIINSGNTRLGGEYLTYKIRFAADMADAGYLERTTSDDGKPLVVFHWAPVQWDEAMEHYTVSINYPLEYPEESGTREEVEELLLQNDFATETWMNEEYLIDYRVNVLNSTPRIQVLLHKDNPSIRYNFEIQQYISEEVFKDMPDYSSRPPIGEKPFEEYPGVPYQPDDGKFDTNRPYNNKSTDRWALLFLFIILTFVTIASVGLKQRSVVKARTTYEEIKWAREDWVPPKLELASFRKDGFVVEDLDEVEAAVLIGIPYNNILSMILYKLIDKGYLEEISTDPLRVRQVKGKDLTGFPQYEKLMYAAAADEEFNEQEIENILKWLTDTVRGKTWNCDIEATKEYYKNKFEQAYNEQDHEEYEEYQRYYDQPYYYHWHHYYMYHNRIHDRRRYRDYHNRIRVDTNKTEFKSVIDTDKGVFACHDACHSACHSACHDACHSACHSACHSACHSACHSACVSGGAR
;
A
#
# COMPACT_ATOMS: atom_id res chain seq x y z
N MET A 1 26.29 6.35 62.41
CA MET A 1 25.33 7.06 61.52
C MET A 1 25.97 7.57 60.23
N LYS A 2 27.14 8.24 60.24
CA LYS A 2 27.80 8.77 59.03
C LYS A 2 28.10 7.73 57.93
N LYS A 3 28.54 6.51 58.27
CA LYS A 3 28.86 5.46 57.27
C LYS A 3 27.63 4.93 56.52
N ARG A 4 26.45 4.85 57.15
CA ARG A 4 25.20 4.44 56.49
C ARG A 4 24.68 5.52 55.54
N LEU A 5 24.85 6.79 55.92
CA LEU A 5 24.45 7.91 55.08
C LEU A 5 25.30 7.98 53.80
N ILE A 6 26.61 7.76 53.93
CA ILE A 6 27.55 7.72 52.79
C ILE A 6 27.20 6.55 51.86
N PHE A 7 26.88 5.37 52.40
CA PHE A 7 26.51 4.21 51.59
C PHE A 7 25.20 4.43 50.81
N ILE A 8 24.19 5.05 51.45
CA ILE A 8 22.93 5.40 50.78
C ILE A 8 23.16 6.44 49.68
N LEU A 9 24.00 7.46 49.94
CA LEU A 9 24.33 8.48 48.95
C LEU A 9 25.07 7.88 47.74
N LEU A 10 25.95 6.91 47.99
CA LEU A 10 26.74 6.24 46.96
C LEU A 10 25.86 5.30 46.12
N VAL A 11 24.91 4.59 46.74
CA VAL A 11 23.88 3.80 46.04
C VAL A 11 22.97 4.68 45.20
N LEU A 12 22.51 5.82 45.73
CA LEU A 12 21.69 6.78 44.97
C LEU A 12 22.47 7.38 43.79
N LEU A 13 23.74 7.69 43.97
CA LEU A 13 24.60 8.20 42.91
C LEU A 13 24.80 7.14 41.81
N THR A 14 25.03 5.86 42.17
CA THR A 14 25.07 4.78 41.17
C THR A 14 23.73 4.59 40.46
N VAL A 15 22.60 4.66 41.17
CA VAL A 15 21.27 4.57 40.51
C VAL A 15 21.04 5.75 39.57
N LEU A 16 21.49 6.96 39.90
CA LEU A 16 21.40 8.15 39.04
C LEU A 16 22.35 8.12 37.83
N VAL A 17 23.50 7.45 37.94
CA VAL A 17 24.48 7.30 36.85
C VAL A 17 24.14 6.11 35.95
N PHE A 18 23.42 5.11 36.45
CA PHE A 18 22.97 3.92 35.70
C PHE A 18 21.48 3.94 35.32
N LEU A 19 20.78 5.07 35.47
CA LEU A 19 19.51 5.24 34.76
C LEU A 19 19.85 5.20 33.26
N PRO A 20 19.29 4.26 32.47
CA PRO A 20 19.45 4.35 31.03
C PRO A 20 18.88 5.71 30.63
N VAL A 21 19.71 6.53 30.00
CA VAL A 21 19.21 7.61 29.16
C VAL A 21 18.45 6.88 28.06
N VAL A 22 17.16 6.62 28.29
CA VAL A 22 16.28 6.22 27.21
C VAL A 22 16.29 7.43 26.28
N SER A 23 17.00 7.30 25.17
CA SER A 23 16.95 8.23 24.06
C SER A 23 15.53 8.13 23.48
N VAL A 24 14.61 8.85 24.11
CA VAL A 24 13.27 9.06 23.59
C VAL A 24 13.41 10.12 22.49
N ASN A 25 13.83 9.69 21.30
CA ASN A 25 13.64 10.44 20.05
C ASN A 25 12.18 10.29 19.63
N ALA A 26 11.26 10.67 20.52
CA ALA A 26 9.85 10.74 20.20
C ALA A 26 9.64 11.99 19.35
N SER A 27 9.21 11.84 18.09
CA SER A 27 8.72 12.98 17.32
C SER A 27 7.61 13.71 18.10
N GLU A 28 7.64 15.05 18.15
CA GLU A 28 6.63 15.85 18.86
C GLU A 28 5.21 15.73 18.27
N ILE A 29 5.08 15.02 17.14
CA ILE A 29 3.86 14.91 16.34
C ILE A 29 3.25 13.51 16.46
N ALA A 30 4.06 12.46 16.33
CA ALA A 30 3.62 11.07 16.32
C ALA A 30 4.75 10.15 16.79
N HIS A 31 4.42 8.91 17.15
CA HIS A 31 5.40 7.87 17.47
C HIS A 31 5.16 6.66 16.58
N LEU A 32 6.23 6.05 16.09
CA LEU A 32 6.11 4.82 15.31
C LEU A 32 5.53 3.70 16.20
N GLY A 33 4.34 3.22 15.83
CA GLY A 33 3.62 2.16 16.52
C GLY A 33 4.15 0.80 16.10
N PHE A 34 3.94 0.43 14.84
CA PHE A 34 4.44 -0.82 14.28
C PHE A 34 4.68 -0.71 12.77
N VAL A 35 5.45 -1.68 12.26
CA VAL A 35 5.66 -1.86 10.83
C VAL A 35 5.43 -3.32 10.46
N GLU A 36 4.59 -3.56 9.46
CA GLU A 36 4.38 -4.87 8.86
C GLU A 36 4.70 -4.78 7.37
N THR A 37 5.40 -5.78 6.84
CA THR A 37 5.84 -5.82 5.44
C THR A 37 5.36 -7.11 4.80
N ASP A 38 4.46 -7.02 3.83
CA ASP A 38 4.04 -8.17 3.04
C ASP A 38 4.83 -8.21 1.74
N VAL A 39 5.57 -9.29 1.52
CA VAL A 39 6.34 -9.58 0.31
C VAL A 39 5.64 -10.71 -0.44
N ILE A 40 5.31 -10.46 -1.70
CA ILE A 40 4.76 -11.47 -2.60
C ILE A 40 5.81 -11.69 -3.69
N LEU A 41 6.54 -12.80 -3.57
CA LEU A 41 7.56 -13.20 -4.54
C LEU A 41 6.90 -13.84 -5.76
N GLN A 42 7.37 -13.48 -6.94
CA GLN A 42 6.91 -14.03 -8.21
C GLN A 42 7.93 -15.03 -8.80
N PRO A 43 7.49 -15.96 -9.67
CA PRO A 43 8.37 -16.94 -10.30
C PRO A 43 9.56 -16.35 -11.07
N SER A 44 9.44 -15.11 -11.57
CA SER A 44 10.49 -14.38 -12.29
C SER A 44 11.56 -13.75 -11.40
N GLY A 45 11.33 -13.68 -10.09
CA GLY A 45 12.18 -12.94 -9.16
C GLY A 45 11.75 -11.49 -8.91
N ASN A 46 10.70 -11.01 -9.56
CA ASN A 46 10.02 -9.79 -9.12
C ASN A 46 9.29 -10.01 -7.78
N ALA A 47 9.09 -8.93 -7.05
CA ALA A 47 8.29 -8.93 -5.83
C ALA A 47 7.33 -7.75 -5.78
N ILE A 48 6.12 -8.00 -5.26
CA ILE A 48 5.19 -6.95 -4.82
C ILE A 48 5.35 -6.82 -3.32
N ILE A 49 5.71 -5.63 -2.85
CA ILE A 49 6.00 -5.35 -1.44
C ILE A 49 5.00 -4.32 -0.94
N THR A 50 4.38 -4.59 0.20
CA THR A 50 3.45 -3.67 0.88
C THR A 50 3.92 -3.39 2.30
N TYR A 51 4.23 -2.14 2.60
CA TYR A 51 4.44 -1.67 3.97
C TYR A 51 3.12 -1.22 4.58
N THR A 52 2.80 -1.74 5.77
CA THR A 52 1.78 -1.21 6.66
C THR A 52 2.48 -0.55 7.84
N VAL A 53 2.46 0.79 7.90
CA VAL A 53 3.19 1.61 8.86
C VAL A 53 2.18 2.35 9.73
N ARG A 54 2.15 2.06 11.03
CA ARG A 54 1.27 2.79 11.96
C ARG A 54 2.04 3.83 12.75
N TYR A 55 1.57 5.07 12.70
CA TYR A 55 1.98 6.15 13.58
C TYR A 55 0.91 6.44 14.63
N ASN A 56 1.27 6.38 15.90
CA ASN A 56 0.44 6.79 17.03
C ASN A 56 0.59 8.30 17.23
N LEU A 57 -0.48 9.07 17.03
CA LEU A 57 -0.40 10.53 17.09
C LEU A 57 -0.35 11.04 18.53
N VAL A 58 0.46 12.08 18.77
CA VAL A 58 0.42 12.79 20.05
C VAL A 58 -0.91 13.54 20.15
N PRO A 59 -1.64 13.46 21.29
CA PRO A 59 -2.96 14.08 21.42
C PRO A 59 -3.01 15.55 20.99
N GLY A 60 -3.91 15.87 20.05
CA GLY A 60 -4.11 17.22 19.51
C GLY A 60 -3.11 17.64 18.43
N LYS A 61 -2.18 16.76 18.02
CA LYS A 61 -1.31 16.98 16.87
C LYS A 61 -1.93 16.43 15.58
N THR A 62 -1.35 16.88 14.47
CA THR A 62 -1.72 16.42 13.13
C THR A 62 -0.44 16.16 12.33
N MET A 63 -0.46 15.13 11.51
CA MET A 63 0.66 14.70 10.67
C MET A 63 0.35 15.01 9.21
N LEU A 64 1.36 15.44 8.46
CA LEU A 64 1.25 15.77 7.04
C LEU A 64 1.92 14.73 6.16
N ALA A 65 3.15 14.37 6.53
CA ALA A 65 4.04 13.54 5.74
C ALA A 65 5.11 12.90 6.62
N PHE A 66 5.79 11.90 6.06
CA PHE A 66 7.06 11.37 6.53
C PHE A 66 7.92 10.95 5.33
N THR A 67 9.23 10.87 5.54
CA THR A 67 10.17 10.42 4.50
C THR A 67 10.43 8.94 4.66
N LEU A 68 10.36 8.20 3.54
CA LEU A 68 10.69 6.79 3.42
C LEU A 68 11.98 6.65 2.61
N GLU A 69 12.98 6.01 3.20
CA GLU A 69 14.30 5.78 2.59
C GLU A 69 14.88 4.42 3.02
N GLY A 70 16.00 4.02 2.40
CA GLY A 70 16.68 2.77 2.75
C GLY A 70 16.37 1.58 1.86
N PHE A 71 16.01 1.83 0.59
CA PHE A 71 15.76 0.79 -0.42
C PHE A 71 17.04 0.10 -0.94
N ASP A 72 18.23 0.59 -0.57
CA ASP A 72 19.56 0.08 -0.98
C ASP A 72 19.68 -0.11 -2.51
N LYS A 73 19.66 -1.36 -3.01
CA LYS A 73 19.77 -1.67 -4.45
C LYS A 73 18.41 -1.77 -5.14
N LEU A 74 17.30 -1.72 -4.40
CA LEU A 74 15.96 -1.77 -4.98
C LEU A 74 15.61 -0.44 -5.65
N TYR A 75 14.99 -0.56 -6.82
CA TYR A 75 14.33 0.55 -7.52
C TYR A 75 12.82 0.36 -7.40
N PRO A 76 12.16 0.98 -6.39
CA PRO A 76 10.74 0.76 -6.16
C PRO A 76 9.90 1.44 -7.24
N VAL A 77 8.98 0.68 -7.84
CA VAL A 77 7.93 1.20 -8.71
C VAL A 77 6.63 1.23 -7.90
N PHE A 78 6.20 2.41 -7.45
CA PHE A 78 5.07 2.54 -6.53
C PHE A 78 3.71 2.31 -7.20
N ASP A 79 2.79 1.75 -6.42
CA ASP A 79 1.37 1.67 -6.77
C ASP A 79 0.61 2.77 -6.04
N ASP A 80 0.54 3.94 -6.66
CA ASP A 80 -0.15 5.13 -6.12
C ASP A 80 -1.67 4.90 -5.95
N VAL A 81 -2.24 3.91 -6.65
CA VAL A 81 -3.69 3.63 -6.59
C VAL A 81 -4.03 2.79 -5.36
N PHE A 82 -3.15 1.89 -4.97
CA PHE A 82 -3.31 1.10 -3.75
C PHE A 82 -2.85 1.82 -2.50
N SER A 83 -1.82 2.65 -2.63
CA SER A 83 -1.18 3.30 -1.50
C SER A 83 -2.09 4.36 -0.88
N CYS A 84 -2.31 4.28 0.43
CA CYS A 84 -3.27 5.13 1.13
C CYS A 84 -2.93 5.30 2.61
N VAL A 85 -3.62 6.22 3.29
CA VAL A 85 -3.59 6.37 4.74
C VAL A 85 -4.97 6.13 5.34
N VAL A 86 -5.02 5.33 6.39
CA VAL A 86 -6.24 4.97 7.12
C VAL A 86 -6.20 5.57 8.52
N LYS A 87 -7.25 6.32 8.87
CA LYS A 87 -7.43 6.92 10.21
C LYS A 87 -8.02 5.93 11.21
N ASP A 88 -8.07 6.37 12.46
CA ASP A 88 -8.69 5.70 13.61
C ASP A 88 -10.20 5.44 13.46
N ASP A 89 -10.89 6.25 12.66
CA ASP A 89 -12.30 6.09 12.30
C ASP A 89 -12.52 5.22 11.04
N ASN A 90 -11.48 4.54 10.56
CA ASN A 90 -11.42 3.77 9.30
C ASN A 90 -11.65 4.60 8.02
N SER A 91 -11.65 5.92 8.09
CA SER A 91 -11.65 6.74 6.88
C SER A 91 -10.32 6.61 6.13
N VAL A 92 -10.41 6.49 4.81
CA VAL A 92 -9.27 6.27 3.91
C VAL A 92 -9.03 7.55 3.11
N PHE A 93 -7.77 7.97 3.02
CA PHE A 93 -7.33 9.10 2.22
C PHE A 93 -6.19 8.67 1.30
N ASP A 94 -6.14 9.30 0.13
CA ASP A 94 -5.06 9.10 -0.82
C ASP A 94 -3.75 9.72 -0.28
N ILE A 95 -2.62 9.17 -0.70
CA ILE A 95 -1.29 9.71 -0.43
C ILE A 95 -0.57 10.02 -1.74
N ASP A 96 0.22 11.08 -1.73
CA ASP A 96 1.11 11.44 -2.83
C ASP A 96 2.53 10.97 -2.45
N ILE A 97 3.16 10.17 -3.31
CA ILE A 97 4.53 9.67 -3.13
C ILE A 97 5.46 10.49 -4.02
N VAL A 98 6.36 11.28 -3.42
CA VAL A 98 7.22 12.22 -4.14
C VAL A 98 8.67 11.76 -4.08
N ASP A 99 9.27 11.46 -5.23
CA ASP A 99 10.71 11.15 -5.33
C ASP A 99 11.55 12.40 -5.05
N LEU A 100 12.37 12.35 -4.00
CA LEU A 100 13.31 13.41 -3.62
C LEU A 100 14.71 13.20 -4.20
N GLY A 101 14.92 12.10 -4.93
CA GLY A 101 16.20 11.65 -5.46
C GLY A 101 17.06 10.93 -4.41
N GLY A 102 17.92 10.04 -4.92
CA GLY A 102 18.85 9.26 -4.11
C GLY A 102 18.19 8.14 -3.29
N GLY A 103 17.04 7.61 -3.75
CA GLY A 103 16.31 6.52 -3.06
C GLY A 103 15.51 6.99 -1.84
N ARG A 104 15.13 8.27 -1.81
CA ARG A 104 14.33 8.89 -0.74
C ARG A 104 13.02 9.38 -1.31
N TYR A 105 11.93 9.07 -0.62
CA TYR A 105 10.59 9.40 -1.06
C TYR A 105 9.82 10.07 0.08
N ASP A 106 9.14 11.17 -0.21
CA ASP A 106 8.21 11.77 0.74
C ASP A 106 6.83 11.16 0.55
N ILE A 107 6.26 10.65 1.64
CA ILE A 107 4.91 10.13 1.71
C ILE A 107 4.02 11.22 2.29
N ILE A 108 3.19 11.86 1.46
CA ILE A 108 2.42 13.05 1.82
C ILE A 108 0.93 12.73 1.76
N ASN A 109 0.14 13.14 2.74
CA ASN A 109 -1.33 13.02 2.63
C ASN A 109 -1.84 13.92 1.50
N SER A 110 -2.65 13.36 0.58
CA SER A 110 -3.02 14.04 -0.64
C SER A 110 -3.74 15.37 -0.38
N GLY A 111 -3.52 16.34 -1.28
CA GLY A 111 -4.01 17.71 -1.14
C GLY A 111 -3.29 18.51 -0.03
N ASN A 112 -2.11 18.05 0.41
CA ASN A 112 -1.34 18.63 1.52
C ASN A 112 -2.16 18.75 2.82
N THR A 113 -2.99 17.75 3.10
CA THR A 113 -3.90 17.75 4.24
C THR A 113 -3.20 17.26 5.50
N ARG A 114 -3.41 17.94 6.63
CA ARG A 114 -2.91 17.46 7.93
C ARG A 114 -3.98 16.61 8.59
N LEU A 115 -3.67 15.34 8.83
CA LEU A 115 -4.58 14.38 9.45
C LEU A 115 -4.29 14.26 10.94
N GLY A 116 -5.34 14.29 11.75
CA GLY A 116 -5.32 14.04 13.20
C GLY A 116 -6.07 12.75 13.54
N GLY A 117 -6.09 12.37 14.82
CA GLY A 117 -6.73 11.13 15.29
C GLY A 117 -5.91 10.50 16.42
N GLU A 118 -6.25 9.28 16.81
CA GLU A 118 -5.39 8.49 17.71
C GLU A 118 -4.19 7.87 16.98
N TYR A 119 -4.40 7.37 15.76
CA TYR A 119 -3.35 6.80 14.93
C TYR A 119 -3.63 7.01 13.43
N LEU A 120 -2.57 6.94 12.63
CA LEU A 120 -2.61 6.89 11.18
C LEU A 120 -1.89 5.62 10.72
N THR A 121 -2.54 4.83 9.87
CA THR A 121 -1.96 3.61 9.30
C THR A 121 -1.75 3.82 7.80
N TYR A 122 -0.50 3.93 7.38
CA TYR A 122 -0.12 4.07 5.98
C TYR A 122 0.06 2.68 5.36
N LYS A 123 -0.53 2.49 4.18
CA LYS A 123 -0.28 1.33 3.32
C LYS A 123 0.45 1.81 2.07
N ILE A 124 1.66 1.32 1.85
CA ILE A 124 2.51 1.75 0.74
C ILE A 124 2.92 0.51 -0.03
N ARG A 125 2.51 0.42 -1.29
CA ARG A 125 2.81 -0.71 -2.15
C ARG A 125 3.72 -0.32 -3.29
N PHE A 126 4.68 -1.18 -3.61
CA PHE A 126 5.53 -1.04 -4.78
C PHE A 126 5.96 -2.40 -5.30
N ALA A 127 6.41 -2.43 -6.55
CA ALA A 127 7.04 -3.59 -7.17
C ALA A 127 8.55 -3.32 -7.29
N ALA A 128 9.35 -4.37 -7.18
CA ALA A 128 10.78 -4.31 -7.43
C ALA A 128 11.31 -5.66 -7.94
N ASP A 129 12.38 -5.64 -8.73
CA ASP A 129 13.09 -6.84 -9.18
C ASP A 129 14.11 -7.26 -8.11
N MET A 130 13.77 -8.30 -7.32
CA MET A 130 14.64 -8.80 -6.26
C MET A 130 15.84 -9.57 -6.82
N ALA A 131 15.69 -10.17 -8.01
CA ALA A 131 16.74 -10.92 -8.65
C ALA A 131 17.80 -9.99 -9.27
N ASP A 132 17.38 -8.93 -9.96
CA ASP A 132 18.29 -7.91 -10.51
C ASP A 132 19.05 -7.17 -9.40
N ALA A 133 18.38 -6.90 -8.27
CA ALA A 133 18.99 -6.26 -7.11
C ALA A 133 19.96 -7.16 -6.33
N GLY A 134 19.97 -8.48 -6.59
CA GLY A 134 20.79 -9.44 -5.86
C GLY A 134 20.31 -9.64 -4.42
N TYR A 135 19.00 -9.73 -4.22
CA TYR A 135 18.37 -10.20 -2.99
C TYR A 135 17.63 -11.54 -3.19
N LEU A 136 17.52 -11.99 -4.44
CA LEU A 136 17.06 -13.31 -4.82
C LEU A 136 18.07 -13.94 -5.79
N GLU A 137 18.88 -14.87 -5.32
CA GLU A 137 20.02 -15.40 -6.09
C GLU A 137 20.04 -16.94 -6.12
N ARG A 138 20.52 -17.52 -7.23
CA ARG A 138 20.77 -18.97 -7.30
C ARG A 138 21.99 -19.32 -6.45
N THR A 139 21.88 -20.39 -5.70
CA THR A 139 22.96 -20.95 -4.89
C THR A 139 22.92 -22.49 -4.95
N THR A 140 23.86 -23.14 -4.28
CA THR A 140 23.95 -24.60 -4.24
C THR A 140 24.21 -25.04 -2.81
N SER A 141 23.47 -26.02 -2.32
CA SER A 141 23.71 -26.60 -1.00
C SER A 141 25.05 -27.34 -0.96
N ASP A 142 25.55 -27.62 0.25
CA ASP A 142 26.76 -28.44 0.45
C ASP A 142 26.65 -29.84 -0.19
N ASP A 143 25.43 -30.38 -0.26
CA ASP A 143 25.11 -31.66 -0.89
C ASP A 143 24.91 -31.56 -2.41
N GLY A 144 25.10 -30.38 -3.01
CA GLY A 144 25.03 -30.15 -4.45
C GLY A 144 23.61 -29.90 -5.00
N LYS A 145 22.62 -29.60 -4.15
CA LYS A 145 21.26 -29.30 -4.60
C LYS A 145 21.17 -27.84 -5.09
N PRO A 146 20.53 -27.57 -6.25
CA PRO A 146 20.26 -26.21 -6.69
C PRO A 146 19.19 -25.55 -5.82
N LEU A 147 19.51 -24.37 -5.29
CA LEU A 147 18.65 -23.60 -4.41
C LEU A 147 18.56 -22.15 -4.90
N VAL A 148 17.58 -21.43 -4.40
CA VAL A 148 17.49 -19.97 -4.46
C VAL A 148 17.52 -19.43 -3.04
N VAL A 149 18.36 -18.43 -2.81
CA VAL A 149 18.43 -17.69 -1.54
C VAL A 149 17.66 -16.38 -1.67
N PHE A 150 16.75 -16.14 -0.75
CA PHE A 150 16.14 -14.83 -0.49
C PHE A 150 16.85 -14.20 0.69
N HIS A 151 17.66 -13.18 0.41
CA HIS A 151 18.53 -12.52 1.38
C HIS A 151 18.29 -11.01 1.34
N TRP A 152 17.40 -10.50 2.19
CA TRP A 152 16.94 -9.12 2.13
C TRP A 152 16.73 -8.54 3.52
N ALA A 153 16.76 -7.22 3.65
CA ALA A 153 16.32 -6.53 4.85
C ALA A 153 15.38 -5.37 4.45
N PRO A 154 14.15 -5.32 4.97
CA PRO A 154 13.28 -4.16 4.78
C PRO A 154 13.85 -2.92 5.46
N VAL A 155 13.32 -1.75 5.09
CA VAL A 155 13.83 -0.44 5.52
C VAL A 155 13.99 -0.32 7.04
N GLN A 156 15.02 0.42 7.45
CA GLN A 156 15.30 0.73 8.85
C GLN A 156 14.58 2.01 9.27
N TRP A 157 14.05 2.02 10.49
CA TRP A 157 13.28 3.14 11.02
C TRP A 157 14.07 3.92 12.08
N ASP A 158 13.91 5.24 12.10
CA ASP A 158 14.62 6.14 13.02
C ASP A 158 14.00 6.22 14.43
N GLU A 159 12.83 5.60 14.60
CA GLU A 159 12.15 5.40 15.88
C GLU A 159 12.06 3.91 16.26
N ALA A 160 12.00 3.64 17.57
CA ALA A 160 11.66 2.30 18.06
C ALA A 160 10.15 2.06 17.88
N MET A 161 9.75 0.79 17.80
CA MET A 161 8.36 0.39 17.56
C MET A 161 7.97 -0.81 18.42
N GLU A 162 6.67 -1.08 18.52
CA GLU A 162 6.10 -2.20 19.27
C GLU A 162 6.48 -3.54 18.63
N HIS A 163 6.37 -3.64 17.30
CA HIS A 163 6.78 -4.81 16.54
C HIS A 163 7.17 -4.49 15.09
N TYR A 164 8.01 -5.35 14.52
CA TYR A 164 8.30 -5.39 13.09
C TYR A 164 8.01 -6.80 12.58
N THR A 165 7.12 -6.94 11.58
CA THR A 165 6.75 -8.23 10.98
C THR A 165 7.00 -8.23 9.49
N VAL A 166 7.47 -9.35 8.96
CA VAL A 166 7.63 -9.58 7.52
C VAL A 166 6.92 -10.87 7.14
N SER A 167 5.95 -10.78 6.22
CA SER A 167 5.24 -11.93 5.65
C SER A 167 5.77 -12.19 4.24
N ILE A 168 6.33 -13.37 3.97
CA ILE A 168 6.93 -13.72 2.68
C ILE A 168 6.08 -14.79 2.03
N ASN A 169 5.40 -14.44 0.93
CA ASN A 169 4.58 -15.37 0.15
C ASN A 169 5.42 -15.89 -1.01
N TYR A 170 5.76 -17.17 -0.96
CA TYR A 170 6.52 -17.83 -2.03
C TYR A 170 5.61 -18.15 -3.22
N PRO A 171 6.13 -18.23 -4.45
CA PRO A 171 5.40 -18.73 -5.61
C PRO A 171 5.25 -20.26 -5.57
N LEU A 172 4.87 -20.79 -4.41
CA LEU A 172 4.65 -22.20 -4.13
C LEU A 172 3.19 -22.37 -3.72
N GLU A 173 2.42 -23.04 -4.58
CA GLU A 173 1.00 -23.29 -4.38
C GLU A 173 0.77 -24.37 -3.33
N TYR A 174 -0.18 -24.15 -2.43
CA TYR A 174 -0.61 -25.12 -1.44
C TYR A 174 -1.90 -25.82 -1.92
N PRO A 175 -2.08 -27.14 -1.77
CA PRO A 175 -3.22 -27.85 -2.37
C PRO A 175 -4.62 -27.42 -1.88
N GLU A 176 -4.70 -26.84 -0.67
CA GLU A 176 -5.94 -26.43 -0.03
C GLU A 176 -5.94 -24.92 0.28
N GLU A 177 -7.11 -24.33 0.54
CA GLU A 177 -7.21 -22.90 0.91
C GLU A 177 -6.66 -22.59 2.32
N SER A 178 -6.40 -23.64 3.11
CA SER A 178 -5.83 -23.54 4.45
C SER A 178 -5.06 -24.82 4.78
N GLY A 179 -4.06 -24.73 5.66
CA GLY A 179 -3.35 -25.88 6.19
C GLY A 179 -2.95 -25.63 7.64
N THR A 180 -2.68 -26.69 8.39
CA THR A 180 -2.03 -26.56 9.70
C THR A 180 -0.58 -26.12 9.53
N ARG A 181 0.00 -25.55 10.59
CA ARG A 181 1.40 -25.10 10.59
C ARG A 181 2.34 -26.26 10.20
N GLU A 182 2.11 -27.45 10.74
CA GLU A 182 2.94 -28.64 10.52
C GLU A 182 2.87 -29.15 9.07
N GLU A 183 1.69 -29.10 8.44
CA GLU A 183 1.53 -29.52 7.03
C GLU A 183 2.20 -28.53 6.07
N VAL A 184 2.10 -27.23 6.36
CA VAL A 184 2.78 -26.18 5.58
C VAL A 184 4.30 -26.30 5.74
N GLU A 185 4.77 -26.54 6.96
CA GLU A 185 6.19 -26.79 7.25
C GLU A 185 6.70 -28.04 6.52
N GLU A 186 5.93 -29.12 6.48
CA GLU A 186 6.28 -30.34 5.73
C GLU A 186 6.43 -30.05 4.23
N LEU A 187 5.51 -29.29 3.63
CA LEU A 187 5.61 -28.93 2.22
C LEU A 187 6.80 -28.02 1.93
N LEU A 188 7.13 -27.08 2.82
CA LEU A 188 8.34 -26.28 2.74
C LEU A 188 9.60 -27.17 2.76
N LEU A 189 9.69 -28.11 3.70
CA LEU A 189 10.82 -29.04 3.80
C LEU A 189 10.94 -29.97 2.58
N GLN A 190 9.82 -30.39 1.99
CA GLN A 190 9.81 -31.15 0.73
C GLN A 190 10.38 -30.35 -0.46
N ASN A 191 10.33 -29.01 -0.38
CA ASN A 191 10.91 -28.09 -1.36
C ASN A 191 12.25 -27.51 -0.88
N ASP A 192 12.99 -28.25 -0.04
CA ASP A 192 14.32 -27.89 0.47
C ASP A 192 14.37 -26.53 1.17
N PHE A 193 13.27 -26.10 1.80
CA PHE A 193 13.24 -24.85 2.55
C PHE A 193 14.16 -24.90 3.77
N ALA A 194 14.97 -23.86 3.95
CA ALA A 194 15.85 -23.71 5.10
C ALA A 194 15.98 -22.23 5.50
N THR A 195 16.26 -22.00 6.78
CA THR A 195 16.57 -20.68 7.32
C THR A 195 17.89 -20.73 8.08
N GLU A 196 18.57 -19.60 8.20
CA GLU A 196 19.78 -19.52 9.02
C GLU A 196 19.49 -19.76 10.51
N THR A 197 20.44 -20.35 11.24
CA THR A 197 20.25 -20.65 12.68
C THR A 197 19.97 -19.38 13.48
N TRP A 198 20.65 -18.28 13.18
CA TRP A 198 20.46 -17.00 13.87
C TRP A 198 19.05 -16.43 13.67
N MET A 199 18.39 -16.70 12.53
CA MET A 199 17.00 -16.25 12.32
C MET A 199 16.04 -16.93 13.28
N ASN A 200 16.23 -18.22 13.54
CA ASN A 200 15.40 -19.00 14.45
C ASN A 200 15.62 -18.60 15.92
N GLU A 201 16.80 -18.05 16.25
CA GLU A 201 17.11 -17.52 17.57
C GLU A 201 16.58 -16.10 17.77
N GLU A 202 16.56 -15.30 16.70
CA GLU A 202 16.25 -13.87 16.74
C GLU A 202 14.77 -13.54 16.50
N TYR A 203 14.07 -14.37 15.70
CA TYR A 203 12.69 -14.13 15.25
C TYR A 203 11.71 -15.19 15.75
N LEU A 204 10.45 -14.77 15.92
CA LEU A 204 9.31 -15.68 15.97
C LEU A 204 8.91 -16.00 14.53
N ILE A 205 8.99 -17.28 14.16
CA ILE A 205 8.72 -17.76 12.79
C ILE A 205 7.47 -18.64 12.77
N ASP A 206 6.56 -18.34 11.86
CA ASP A 206 5.35 -19.13 11.63
C ASP A 206 5.18 -19.48 10.14
N TYR A 207 4.48 -20.58 9.86
CA TYR A 207 4.26 -21.10 8.52
C TYR A 207 2.76 -21.29 8.31
N ARG A 208 2.21 -20.63 7.28
CA ARG A 208 0.77 -20.66 7.01
C ARG A 208 0.47 -20.57 5.52
N VAL A 209 -0.79 -20.83 5.18
CA VAL A 209 -1.32 -20.60 3.82
C VAL A 209 -1.95 -19.22 3.77
N ASN A 210 -1.66 -18.48 2.71
CA ASN A 210 -2.33 -17.23 2.40
C ASN A 210 -2.97 -17.32 1.01
N VAL A 211 -4.28 -17.10 0.94
CA VAL A 211 -5.02 -17.16 -0.33
C VAL A 211 -4.89 -15.82 -1.03
N LEU A 212 -4.05 -15.80 -2.06
CA LEU A 212 -3.75 -14.64 -2.86
C LEU A 212 -4.43 -14.81 -4.22
N ASN A 213 -5.48 -14.04 -4.49
CA ASN A 213 -6.25 -14.10 -5.74
C ASN A 213 -6.78 -15.50 -6.07
N SER A 214 -7.39 -16.17 -5.07
CA SER A 214 -7.84 -17.56 -5.17
C SER A 214 -6.73 -18.58 -5.41
N THR A 215 -5.46 -18.17 -5.32
CA THR A 215 -4.31 -19.07 -5.32
C THR A 215 -3.77 -19.18 -3.90
N PRO A 216 -4.00 -20.30 -3.19
CA PRO A 216 -3.35 -20.56 -1.91
C PRO A 216 -1.84 -20.66 -2.08
N ARG A 217 -1.09 -19.74 -1.47
CA ARG A 217 0.38 -19.74 -1.48
C ARG A 217 0.92 -19.98 -0.09
N ILE A 218 2.08 -20.63 -0.01
CA ILE A 218 2.79 -20.73 1.27
C ILE A 218 3.32 -19.36 1.67
N GLN A 219 3.08 -19.00 2.93
CA GLN A 219 3.59 -17.81 3.58
C GLN A 219 4.48 -18.16 4.77
N VAL A 220 5.67 -17.57 4.80
CA VAL A 220 6.57 -17.57 5.95
C VAL A 220 6.43 -16.24 6.67
N LEU A 221 6.06 -16.26 7.94
CA LEU A 221 5.89 -15.07 8.78
C LEU A 221 7.10 -14.94 9.71
N LEU A 222 7.76 -13.79 9.71
CA LEU A 222 8.85 -13.44 10.60
C LEU A 222 8.41 -12.27 11.49
N HIS A 223 8.55 -12.41 12.79
CA HIS A 223 8.11 -11.39 13.74
C HIS A 223 9.18 -11.07 14.78
N LYS A 224 9.39 -9.77 15.03
CA LYS A 224 10.27 -9.26 16.07
C LYS A 224 9.51 -8.29 16.99
N ASP A 225 9.47 -8.62 18.27
CA ASP A 225 8.96 -7.74 19.32
C ASP A 225 9.98 -6.65 19.68
N ASN A 226 9.49 -5.43 19.87
CA ASN A 226 10.20 -4.25 20.38
C ASN A 226 11.59 -4.01 19.77
N PRO A 227 11.73 -3.97 18.42
CA PRO A 227 13.02 -3.73 17.79
C PRO A 227 13.54 -2.33 18.13
N SER A 228 14.86 -2.21 18.23
CA SER A 228 15.52 -0.93 18.54
C SER A 228 15.43 0.06 17.38
N ILE A 229 15.77 1.32 17.65
CA ILE A 229 16.00 2.32 16.60
C ILE A 229 17.01 1.78 15.58
N ARG A 230 16.70 1.94 14.29
CA ARG A 230 17.50 1.46 13.14
C ARG A 230 17.82 -0.04 13.20
N TYR A 231 16.87 -0.83 13.70
CA TYR A 231 17.00 -2.27 13.70
C TYR A 231 17.10 -2.81 12.27
N ASN A 232 18.13 -3.61 11.99
CA ASN A 232 18.31 -4.27 10.71
C ASN A 232 17.58 -5.61 10.72
N PHE A 233 16.44 -5.71 10.03
CA PHE A 233 15.65 -6.93 9.97
C PHE A 233 16.20 -7.85 8.87
N GLU A 234 17.33 -8.49 9.12
CA GLU A 234 17.97 -9.37 8.13
C GLU A 234 17.13 -10.64 7.91
N ILE A 235 16.99 -11.04 6.64
CA ILE A 235 16.29 -12.26 6.23
C ILE A 235 17.25 -13.05 5.36
N GLN A 236 17.37 -14.35 5.60
CA GLN A 236 18.14 -15.26 4.77
C GLN A 236 17.49 -16.64 4.75
N GLN A 237 16.70 -16.88 3.70
CA GLN A 237 15.90 -18.09 3.52
C GLN A 237 16.29 -18.77 2.21
N TYR A 238 16.31 -20.09 2.20
CA TYR A 238 16.65 -20.90 1.05
C TYR A 238 15.46 -21.75 0.66
N ILE A 239 15.28 -22.01 -0.62
CA ILE A 239 14.27 -22.94 -1.14
C ILE A 239 14.74 -23.51 -2.48
N SER A 240 14.15 -24.63 -2.92
CA SER A 240 14.44 -25.24 -4.21
C SER A 240 14.33 -24.23 -5.37
N GLU A 241 15.28 -24.28 -6.31
CA GLU A 241 15.26 -23.47 -7.54
C GLU A 241 13.97 -23.69 -8.36
N GLU A 242 13.36 -24.88 -8.26
CA GLU A 242 12.11 -25.23 -8.94
C GLU A 242 10.91 -24.33 -8.54
N VAL A 243 11.01 -23.58 -7.44
CA VAL A 243 9.99 -22.59 -7.04
C VAL A 243 10.06 -21.33 -7.92
N PHE A 244 11.23 -21.03 -8.51
CA PHE A 244 11.50 -19.82 -9.30
C PHE A 244 11.84 -20.13 -10.76
N LYS A 245 10.97 -20.87 -11.44
CA LYS A 245 11.21 -21.42 -12.80
C LYS A 245 11.45 -20.37 -13.88
N ASP A 246 10.89 -19.19 -13.71
CA ASP A 246 10.93 -18.12 -14.70
C ASP A 246 12.03 -17.08 -14.38
N MET A 247 12.82 -17.29 -13.33
CA MET A 247 13.83 -16.33 -12.90
C MET A 247 14.96 -16.22 -13.93
N PRO A 248 15.30 -15.02 -14.41
CA PRO A 248 16.39 -14.82 -15.37
C PRO A 248 17.74 -15.30 -14.82
N ASP A 249 18.64 -15.75 -15.69
CA ASP A 249 19.98 -16.11 -15.29
C ASP A 249 20.92 -14.90 -15.26
N TYR A 250 21.00 -14.25 -14.11
CA TYR A 250 21.91 -13.13 -13.86
C TYR A 250 23.34 -13.56 -13.47
N SER A 251 23.64 -14.86 -13.40
CA SER A 251 24.94 -15.41 -12.94
C SER A 251 26.15 -15.04 -13.81
N SER A 252 25.92 -14.40 -14.96
CA SER A 252 26.94 -13.89 -15.86
C SER A 252 27.35 -12.43 -15.61
N ARG A 253 26.76 -11.75 -14.62
CA ARG A 253 27.20 -10.41 -14.22
C ARG A 253 28.48 -10.50 -13.38
N PRO A 254 29.49 -9.66 -13.65
CA PRO A 254 30.58 -9.51 -12.69
C PRO A 254 29.98 -9.09 -11.34
N PRO A 255 30.55 -9.52 -10.20
CA PRO A 255 30.11 -9.05 -8.90
C PRO A 255 30.02 -7.53 -8.96
N ILE A 256 28.87 -6.98 -8.55
CA ILE A 256 28.72 -5.53 -8.41
C ILE A 256 29.79 -5.13 -7.41
N GLY A 257 30.92 -4.63 -7.92
CA GLY A 257 31.96 -4.06 -7.09
C GLY A 257 31.29 -3.00 -6.24
N GLU A 258 31.57 -3.04 -4.94
CA GLU A 258 31.28 -1.95 -4.02
C GLU A 258 31.42 -0.64 -4.78
N LYS A 259 30.30 0.09 -4.96
CA LYS A 259 30.38 1.43 -5.52
C LYS A 259 31.43 2.17 -4.69
N PRO A 260 32.45 2.81 -5.31
CA PRO A 260 33.35 3.64 -4.55
C PRO A 260 32.48 4.66 -3.82
N PHE A 261 32.71 4.79 -2.51
CA PHE A 261 32.17 5.88 -1.72
C PHE A 261 32.39 7.17 -2.51
N GLU A 262 31.30 7.77 -3.00
CA GLU A 262 31.37 9.12 -3.56
C GLU A 262 31.69 10.04 -2.39
N GLU A 263 32.98 10.31 -2.23
CA GLU A 263 33.51 11.35 -1.39
C GLU A 263 32.97 12.68 -1.95
N TYR A 264 31.88 13.16 -1.33
CA TYR A 264 31.43 14.53 -1.52
C TYR A 264 32.63 15.47 -1.38
N PRO A 265 32.82 16.44 -2.30
CA PRO A 265 33.93 17.37 -2.20
C PRO A 265 33.87 18.08 -0.85
N GLY A 266 34.84 17.74 0.01
CA GLY A 266 34.98 18.34 1.33
C GLY A 266 35.13 19.85 1.19
N VAL A 267 34.05 20.57 1.45
CA VAL A 267 34.14 21.99 1.78
C VAL A 267 34.75 22.04 3.18
N PRO A 268 35.97 22.58 3.35
CA PRO A 268 36.60 22.61 4.67
C PRO A 268 35.76 23.48 5.60
N TYR A 269 35.22 22.84 6.65
CA TYR A 269 34.63 23.52 7.78
C TYR A 269 35.72 24.37 8.47
N GLN A 270 35.68 25.69 8.23
CA GLN A 270 36.40 26.66 9.06
C GLN A 270 35.66 26.78 10.39
N PRO A 271 36.33 26.55 11.53
CA PRO A 271 35.75 26.88 12.82
C PRO A 271 35.63 28.41 12.92
N ASP A 272 34.41 28.88 13.15
CA ASP A 272 34.11 30.28 13.48
C ASP A 272 34.82 30.62 14.80
N ASP A 273 35.83 31.48 14.73
CA ASP A 273 36.56 32.01 15.88
C ASP A 273 35.74 33.13 16.55
N GLY A 274 34.58 32.72 17.08
CA GLY A 274 33.73 33.52 17.95
C GLY A 274 34.45 33.84 19.26
N LYS A 275 35.25 34.92 19.26
CA LYS A 275 35.81 35.55 20.45
C LYS A 275 34.69 35.88 21.44
N PHE A 276 34.60 35.10 22.51
CA PHE A 276 33.80 35.46 23.67
C PHE A 276 34.47 36.59 24.45
N ASP A 277 33.82 37.75 24.44
CA ASP A 277 34.14 38.93 25.21
C ASP A 277 34.00 38.66 26.72
N THR A 278 35.13 38.53 27.42
CA THR A 278 35.19 38.37 28.87
C THR A 278 35.04 39.73 29.54
N ASN A 279 33.81 40.24 29.65
CA ASN A 279 33.49 41.29 30.63
C ASN A 279 31.98 41.46 30.84
N ARG A 280 31.41 40.77 31.85
CA ARG A 280 30.28 41.27 32.66
C ARG A 280 30.04 40.40 33.92
N PRO A 281 29.57 40.98 35.03
CA PRO A 281 29.80 40.46 36.37
C PRO A 281 28.80 39.38 36.80
N TYR A 282 29.32 38.35 37.47
CA TYR A 282 28.58 37.26 38.09
C TYR A 282 27.80 37.78 39.31
N ASN A 283 26.47 37.90 39.19
CA ASN A 283 25.60 38.27 40.30
C ASN A 283 25.15 37.00 41.04
N ASN A 284 25.46 36.95 42.33
CA ASN A 284 25.25 35.81 43.21
C ASN A 284 23.75 35.59 43.49
N LYS A 285 23.16 34.51 42.96
CA LYS A 285 21.84 34.01 43.36
C LYS A 285 21.92 32.54 43.75
N SER A 286 22.70 32.25 44.80
CA SER A 286 22.72 30.94 45.45
C SER A 286 21.50 30.70 46.36
N THR A 287 20.60 31.67 46.50
CA THR A 287 19.41 31.62 47.36
C THR A 287 18.14 31.13 46.66
N ASP A 288 18.03 31.17 45.33
CA ASP A 288 16.83 30.70 44.59
C ASP A 288 16.84 29.18 44.32
N ARG A 289 18.01 28.54 44.32
CA ARG A 289 18.14 27.08 44.04
C ARG A 289 17.73 26.18 45.20
N TRP A 290 17.88 26.66 46.44
CA TRP A 290 17.45 25.91 47.63
C TRP A 290 15.93 25.95 47.83
N ALA A 291 15.27 27.03 47.39
CA ALA A 291 13.81 27.13 47.43
C ALA A 291 13.14 26.15 46.46
N LEU A 292 13.67 26.02 45.23
CA LEU A 292 13.17 25.07 44.23
C LEU A 292 13.36 23.61 44.65
N LEU A 293 14.50 23.27 45.27
CA LEU A 293 14.74 21.91 45.79
C LEU A 293 13.78 21.54 46.92
N PHE A 294 13.48 22.47 47.82
CA PHE A 294 12.47 22.24 48.87
C PHE A 294 11.07 22.05 48.28
N LEU A 295 10.72 22.80 47.24
CA LEU A 295 9.42 22.71 46.57
C LEU A 295 9.25 21.36 45.85
N PHE A 296 10.31 20.88 45.20
CA PHE A 296 10.33 19.55 44.58
C PHE A 296 10.14 18.42 45.60
N ILE A 297 10.83 18.46 46.75
CA ILE A 297 10.70 17.43 47.80
C ILE A 297 9.27 17.38 48.35
N ILE A 298 8.64 18.54 48.55
CA ILE A 298 7.25 18.62 48.99
C ILE A 298 6.32 18.02 47.93
N LEU A 299 6.53 18.35 46.65
CA LEU A 299 5.70 17.85 45.55
C LEU A 299 5.81 16.33 45.40
N THR A 300 7.02 15.77 45.56
CA THR A 300 7.24 14.32 45.57
C THR A 300 6.51 13.63 46.73
N PHE A 301 6.55 14.20 47.93
CA PHE A 301 5.83 13.64 49.08
C PHE A 301 4.31 13.67 48.89
N VAL A 302 3.78 14.75 48.31
CA VAL A 302 2.35 14.87 47.96
C VAL A 302 1.96 13.81 46.94
N THR A 303 2.74 13.63 45.87
CA THR A 303 2.46 12.58 44.87
C THR A 303 2.49 11.17 45.46
N ILE A 304 3.45 10.85 46.34
CA ILE A 304 3.53 9.55 47.00
C ILE A 304 2.31 9.34 47.92
N ALA A 305 1.89 10.37 48.66
CA ALA A 305 0.69 10.30 49.49
C ALA A 305 -0.58 10.11 48.64
N SER A 306 -0.71 10.83 47.52
CA SER A 306 -1.84 10.69 46.59
C SER A 306 -1.89 9.31 45.93
N VAL A 307 -0.75 8.75 45.52
CA VAL A 307 -0.64 7.40 44.97
C VAL A 307 -0.98 6.35 46.03
N GLY A 308 -0.49 6.51 47.26
CA GLY A 308 -0.82 5.60 48.37
C GLY A 308 -2.32 5.60 48.73
N LEU A 309 -2.98 6.75 48.65
CA LEU A 309 -4.43 6.86 48.83
C LEU A 309 -5.21 6.24 47.66
N LYS A 310 -4.77 6.44 46.42
CA LYS A 310 -5.42 5.87 45.22
C LYS A 310 -5.25 4.36 45.14
N GLN A 311 -4.10 3.82 45.57
CA GLN A 311 -3.83 2.39 45.58
C GLN A 311 -4.74 1.64 46.57
N ARG A 312 -5.13 2.26 47.70
CA ARG A 312 -6.16 1.70 48.58
C ARG A 312 -7.56 1.66 47.94
N SER A 313 -7.88 2.61 47.07
CA SER A 313 -9.13 2.60 46.30
C SER A 313 -9.12 1.53 45.19
N VAL A 314 -7.98 1.31 44.53
CA VAL A 314 -7.83 0.28 43.49
C VAL A 314 -7.87 -1.13 44.09
N VAL A 315 -7.29 -1.32 45.28
CA VAL A 315 -7.40 -2.60 46.01
C VAL A 315 -8.85 -2.89 46.44
N LYS A 316 -9.65 -1.85 46.72
CA LYS A 316 -11.10 -1.98 46.99
C LYS A 316 -11.93 -2.25 45.73
N ALA A 317 -11.45 -1.87 44.55
CA ALA A 317 -12.07 -2.20 43.26
C ALA A 317 -11.72 -3.64 42.79
N ARG A 318 -10.64 -4.22 43.32
CA ARG A 318 -10.23 -5.61 43.03
C ARG A 318 -11.11 -6.65 43.71
N THR A 319 -11.82 -6.29 44.79
CA THR A 319 -12.75 -7.20 45.48
C THR A 319 -14.09 -7.35 44.76
N THR A 320 -14.42 -6.47 43.81
CA THR A 320 -15.60 -6.56 42.93
C THR A 320 -15.30 -7.24 41.58
N TYR A 321 -14.04 -7.60 41.32
CA TYR A 321 -13.61 -8.22 40.05
C TYR A 321 -14.13 -9.66 39.90
N GLU A 322 -14.33 -10.38 41.01
CA GLU A 322 -14.87 -11.75 41.01
C GLU A 322 -16.37 -11.79 40.63
N GLU A 323 -17.13 -10.69 40.80
CA GLU A 323 -18.55 -10.62 40.45
C GLU A 323 -18.80 -10.38 38.94
N ILE A 324 -17.76 -10.08 38.14
CA ILE A 324 -17.84 -9.75 36.71
C ILE A 324 -17.14 -10.81 35.85
N LYS A 325 -17.23 -12.09 36.24
CA LYS A 325 -16.65 -13.21 35.49
C LYS A 325 -17.64 -14.00 34.63
N TRP A 326 -18.95 -13.71 34.74
CA TRP A 326 -20.00 -14.56 34.17
C TRP A 326 -20.44 -14.24 32.73
N ALA A 327 -19.69 -13.43 31.96
CA ALA A 327 -20.11 -13.04 30.61
C ALA A 327 -19.08 -13.32 29.49
N ARG A 328 -18.04 -14.13 29.73
CA ARG A 328 -16.96 -14.34 28.74
C ARG A 328 -16.53 -15.78 28.49
N GLU A 329 -17.34 -16.78 28.84
CA GLU A 329 -17.06 -18.18 28.48
C GLU A 329 -17.87 -18.69 27.27
N ASP A 330 -18.87 -17.92 26.80
CA ASP A 330 -19.78 -18.38 25.73
C ASP A 330 -19.59 -17.62 24.41
N TRP A 331 -18.63 -16.71 24.35
CA TRP A 331 -18.36 -15.95 23.13
C TRP A 331 -17.45 -16.76 22.22
N VAL A 332 -18.03 -17.30 21.15
CA VAL A 332 -17.30 -17.83 19.99
C VAL A 332 -17.40 -16.77 18.89
N PRO A 333 -16.28 -16.32 18.29
CA PRO A 333 -16.33 -15.42 17.15
C PRO A 333 -17.17 -16.04 16.04
N PRO A 334 -18.15 -15.34 15.46
CA PRO A 334 -18.82 -15.85 14.29
C PRO A 334 -17.78 -16.06 13.18
N LYS A 335 -17.80 -17.23 12.55
CA LYS A 335 -17.04 -17.47 11.33
C LYS A 335 -17.54 -16.46 10.30
N LEU A 336 -16.66 -15.55 9.88
CA LEU A 336 -16.88 -14.74 8.69
C LEU A 336 -16.82 -15.69 7.50
N GLU A 337 -17.98 -16.23 7.11
CA GLU A 337 -18.15 -16.69 5.73
C GLU A 337 -18.05 -15.43 4.87
N LEU A 338 -16.87 -15.19 4.30
CA LEU A 338 -16.70 -14.21 3.23
C LEU A 338 -17.47 -14.74 2.03
N ALA A 339 -18.77 -14.48 1.98
CA ALA A 339 -19.52 -14.61 0.75
C ALA A 339 -18.85 -13.64 -0.23
N SER A 340 -18.15 -14.18 -1.23
CA SER A 340 -17.79 -13.39 -2.40
C SER A 340 -19.09 -12.75 -2.89
N PHE A 341 -19.16 -11.42 -2.90
CA PHE A 341 -20.33 -10.72 -3.46
C PHE A 341 -20.47 -10.98 -4.97
N ARG A 342 -19.47 -11.63 -5.58
CA ARG A 342 -19.48 -12.14 -6.94
C ARG A 342 -20.34 -13.38 -7.01
N LYS A 343 -21.29 -13.36 -7.93
CA LYS A 343 -22.06 -14.55 -8.28
C LYS A 343 -21.27 -15.32 -9.32
N ASP A 344 -20.77 -16.51 -8.95
CA ASP A 344 -20.07 -17.38 -9.88
C ASP A 344 -20.91 -17.62 -11.14
N GLY A 345 -20.29 -17.42 -12.31
CA GLY A 345 -20.96 -17.50 -13.61
C GLY A 345 -21.90 -16.34 -13.98
N PHE A 346 -22.04 -15.30 -13.14
CA PHE A 346 -22.82 -14.10 -13.51
C PHE A 346 -22.00 -13.21 -14.44
N VAL A 347 -22.45 -13.12 -15.70
CA VAL A 347 -21.82 -12.31 -16.76
C VAL A 347 -22.54 -10.98 -16.92
N VAL A 348 -21.78 -9.89 -16.97
CA VAL A 348 -22.31 -8.54 -17.21
C VAL A 348 -22.32 -8.25 -18.70
N GLU A 349 -23.51 -8.21 -19.30
CA GLU A 349 -23.69 -8.05 -20.75
C GLU A 349 -23.93 -6.59 -21.21
N ASP A 350 -24.02 -5.63 -20.28
CA ASP A 350 -24.38 -4.23 -20.52
C ASP A 350 -23.18 -3.25 -20.49
N LEU A 351 -21.95 -3.77 -20.67
CA LEU A 351 -20.79 -2.91 -20.93
C LEU A 351 -20.83 -2.40 -22.36
N ASP A 352 -20.54 -1.11 -22.51
CA ASP A 352 -20.28 -0.55 -23.83
C ASP A 352 -18.94 -1.06 -24.39
N GLU A 353 -18.75 -0.88 -25.68
CA GLU A 353 -17.56 -1.31 -26.41
C GLU A 353 -16.24 -0.78 -25.84
N VAL A 354 -16.19 0.43 -25.29
CA VAL A 354 -15.01 1.00 -24.64
C VAL A 354 -14.85 0.47 -23.21
N GLU A 355 -15.94 0.39 -22.45
CA GLU A 355 -15.95 -0.22 -21.11
C GLU A 355 -15.48 -1.68 -21.13
N ALA A 356 -15.94 -2.46 -22.11
CA ALA A 356 -15.50 -3.82 -22.35
C ALA A 356 -14.01 -3.89 -22.71
N ALA A 357 -13.49 -2.91 -23.46
CA ALA A 357 -12.08 -2.80 -23.79
C ALA A 357 -11.21 -2.64 -22.53
N VAL A 358 -11.67 -1.79 -21.59
CA VAL A 358 -11.01 -1.59 -20.30
C VAL A 358 -11.02 -2.88 -19.49
N LEU A 359 -12.16 -3.60 -19.45
CA LEU A 359 -12.28 -4.86 -18.70
C LEU A 359 -11.36 -5.97 -19.24
N ILE A 360 -11.26 -6.13 -20.56
CA ILE A 360 -10.43 -7.19 -21.19
C ILE A 360 -8.95 -6.82 -21.28
N GLY A 361 -8.56 -5.61 -20.84
CA GLY A 361 -7.16 -5.17 -20.78
C GLY A 361 -6.60 -4.65 -22.11
N ILE A 362 -7.39 -3.90 -22.88
CA ILE A 362 -6.85 -3.12 -24.02
C ILE A 362 -6.07 -1.91 -23.47
N PRO A 363 -4.89 -1.56 -24.01
CA PRO A 363 -4.08 -0.46 -23.50
C PRO A 363 -4.82 0.87 -23.63
N TYR A 364 -4.74 1.72 -22.62
CA TYR A 364 -5.46 2.99 -22.56
C TYR A 364 -5.13 3.90 -23.75
N ASN A 365 -3.87 3.93 -24.21
CA ASN A 365 -3.46 4.69 -25.39
C ASN A 365 -4.25 4.28 -26.64
N ASN A 366 -4.55 2.99 -26.80
CA ASN A 366 -5.33 2.49 -27.93
C ASN A 366 -6.80 2.91 -27.80
N ILE A 367 -7.37 2.79 -26.61
CA ILE A 367 -8.74 3.19 -26.32
C ILE A 367 -8.93 4.68 -26.60
N LEU A 368 -8.07 5.54 -26.02
CA LEU A 368 -8.13 6.98 -26.19
C LEU A 368 -7.93 7.41 -27.64
N SER A 369 -6.98 6.78 -28.36
CA SER A 369 -6.75 7.04 -29.78
C SER A 369 -7.99 6.72 -30.63
N MET A 370 -8.70 5.63 -30.31
CA MET A 370 -9.93 5.24 -31.02
C MET A 370 -11.09 6.20 -30.75
N ILE A 371 -11.26 6.63 -29.49
CA ILE A 371 -12.27 7.64 -29.13
C ILE A 371 -11.99 8.96 -29.85
N LEU A 372 -10.74 9.42 -29.82
CA LEU A 372 -10.30 10.64 -30.50
C LEU A 372 -10.57 10.54 -32.01
N TYR A 373 -10.15 9.44 -32.62
CA TYR A 373 -10.32 9.22 -34.05
C TYR A 373 -11.79 9.19 -34.47
N LYS A 374 -12.66 8.53 -33.68
CA LYS A 374 -14.10 8.54 -33.90
C LYS A 374 -14.67 9.96 -33.92
N LEU A 375 -14.27 10.80 -32.97
CA LEU A 375 -14.73 12.19 -32.91
C LEU A 375 -14.25 13.03 -34.11
N ILE A 376 -13.06 12.75 -34.63
CA ILE A 376 -12.53 13.38 -35.85
C ILE A 376 -13.28 12.90 -37.09
N ASP A 377 -13.45 11.59 -37.28
CA ASP A 377 -14.18 10.98 -38.41
C ASP A 377 -15.63 11.48 -38.50
N LYS A 378 -16.30 11.62 -37.34
CA LYS A 378 -17.67 12.15 -37.26
C LYS A 378 -17.75 13.68 -37.36
N GLY A 379 -16.63 14.37 -37.47
CA GLY A 379 -16.55 15.82 -37.65
C GLY A 379 -16.97 16.63 -36.42
N TYR A 380 -16.75 16.08 -35.22
CA TYR A 380 -16.87 16.79 -33.94
C TYR A 380 -15.56 17.48 -33.56
N LEU A 381 -14.44 16.87 -33.93
CA LEU A 381 -13.11 17.45 -33.79
C LEU A 381 -12.48 17.64 -35.18
N GLU A 382 -11.73 18.72 -35.33
CA GLU A 382 -10.92 19.02 -36.51
C GLU A 382 -9.44 18.83 -36.16
N GLU A 383 -8.74 17.99 -36.91
CA GLU A 383 -7.29 17.82 -36.79
C GLU A 383 -6.56 19.08 -37.30
N ILE A 384 -5.77 19.71 -36.43
CA ILE A 384 -4.89 20.83 -36.80
C ILE A 384 -3.48 20.32 -37.13
N SER A 385 -2.95 19.44 -36.30
CA SER A 385 -1.59 18.89 -36.41
C SER A 385 -1.53 17.51 -35.74
N THR A 386 -0.75 16.60 -36.31
CA THR A 386 -0.49 15.27 -35.74
C THR A 386 0.78 15.22 -34.90
N ASP A 387 1.70 16.19 -35.07
CA ASP A 387 2.95 16.28 -34.32
C ASP A 387 3.44 17.74 -34.18
N PRO A 388 3.28 18.40 -33.02
CA PRO A 388 2.55 17.92 -31.84
C PRO A 388 1.05 17.76 -32.12
N LEU A 389 0.39 16.83 -31.40
CA LEU A 389 -1.03 16.57 -31.56
C LEU A 389 -1.86 17.80 -31.14
N ARG A 390 -2.57 18.39 -32.10
CA ARG A 390 -3.47 19.54 -31.88
C ARG A 390 -4.80 19.31 -32.57
N VAL A 391 -5.89 19.47 -31.83
CA VAL A 391 -7.26 19.20 -32.31
C VAL A 391 -8.21 20.30 -31.86
N ARG A 392 -9.10 20.74 -32.73
CA ARG A 392 -10.06 21.82 -32.45
C ARG A 392 -11.49 21.30 -32.35
N GLN A 393 -12.24 21.82 -31.39
CA GLN A 393 -13.69 21.60 -31.32
C GLN A 393 -14.46 22.25 -32.48
N VAL A 394 -15.34 21.48 -33.11
CA VAL A 394 -16.33 22.00 -34.06
C VAL A 394 -17.56 22.48 -33.29
N LYS A 395 -17.70 23.81 -33.13
CA LYS A 395 -18.78 24.42 -32.35
C LYS A 395 -20.16 24.17 -32.96
N GLY A 396 -21.19 24.08 -32.11
CA GLY A 396 -22.60 23.95 -32.52
C GLY A 396 -23.02 22.52 -32.88
N LYS A 397 -22.20 21.53 -32.54
CA LYS A 397 -22.55 20.11 -32.68
C LYS A 397 -23.34 19.62 -31.47
N ASP A 398 -24.32 18.75 -31.73
CA ASP A 398 -25.11 18.11 -30.68
C ASP A 398 -24.40 16.84 -30.19
N LEU A 399 -24.09 16.81 -28.89
CA LEU A 399 -23.47 15.68 -28.18
C LEU A 399 -24.53 14.86 -27.40
N THR A 400 -25.82 15.11 -27.63
CA THR A 400 -26.90 14.35 -27.02
C THR A 400 -26.81 12.88 -27.45
N GLY A 401 -26.79 11.97 -26.46
CA GLY A 401 -26.64 10.52 -26.70
C GLY A 401 -25.19 10.00 -26.70
N PHE A 402 -24.18 10.87 -26.63
CA PHE A 402 -22.78 10.42 -26.53
C PHE A 402 -22.48 9.85 -25.12
N PRO A 403 -21.69 8.77 -25.02
CA PRO A 403 -21.11 8.32 -23.76
C PRO A 403 -20.32 9.45 -23.08
N GLN A 404 -20.25 9.41 -21.75
CA GLN A 404 -19.63 10.48 -20.98
C GLN A 404 -18.13 10.63 -21.30
N TYR A 405 -17.40 9.54 -21.52
CA TYR A 405 -15.99 9.59 -21.91
C TYR A 405 -15.76 10.30 -23.25
N GLU A 406 -16.69 10.20 -24.22
CA GLU A 406 -16.58 10.92 -25.49
C GLU A 406 -16.84 12.41 -25.32
N LYS A 407 -17.77 12.78 -24.43
CA LYS A 407 -18.01 14.18 -24.06
C LYS A 407 -16.82 14.78 -23.34
N LEU A 408 -16.19 14.03 -22.45
CA LEU A 408 -14.97 14.44 -21.77
C LEU A 408 -13.80 14.61 -22.76
N MET A 409 -13.63 13.67 -23.70
CA MET A 409 -12.64 13.80 -24.77
C MET A 409 -12.89 15.03 -25.66
N TYR A 410 -14.15 15.28 -26.04
CA TYR A 410 -14.52 16.49 -26.76
C TYR A 410 -14.21 17.74 -25.94
N ALA A 411 -14.53 17.76 -24.65
CA ALA A 411 -14.28 18.88 -23.75
C ALA A 411 -12.79 19.18 -23.58
N ALA A 412 -11.94 18.14 -23.47
CA ALA A 412 -10.49 18.26 -23.36
C ALA A 412 -9.84 18.88 -24.62
N ALA A 413 -10.51 18.83 -25.77
CA ALA A 413 -10.05 19.51 -26.98
C ALA A 413 -10.34 21.04 -27.01
N ALA A 414 -10.77 21.63 -25.89
CA ALA A 414 -11.14 23.06 -25.83
C ALA A 414 -9.95 24.00 -26.09
N ASP A 415 -8.78 23.65 -25.56
CA ASP A 415 -7.57 24.47 -25.61
C ASP A 415 -6.64 24.12 -26.80
N GLU A 416 -7.17 23.40 -27.78
CA GLU A 416 -6.46 22.84 -28.94
C GLU A 416 -5.38 21.79 -28.64
N GLU A 417 -4.86 21.74 -27.42
CA GLU A 417 -3.91 20.76 -26.89
C GLU A 417 -4.52 20.01 -25.71
N PHE A 418 -4.26 18.71 -25.62
CA PHE A 418 -4.74 17.90 -24.50
C PHE A 418 -3.89 18.15 -23.26
N ASN A 419 -4.54 18.55 -22.15
CA ASN A 419 -3.91 18.58 -20.85
C ASN A 419 -3.89 17.17 -20.23
N GLU A 420 -2.77 16.80 -19.63
CA GLU A 420 -2.58 15.53 -18.92
C GLU A 420 -3.69 15.27 -17.89
N GLN A 421 -4.06 16.27 -17.09
CA GLN A 421 -5.11 16.13 -16.07
C GLN A 421 -6.49 15.82 -16.67
N GLU A 422 -6.77 16.31 -17.88
CA GLU A 422 -8.03 16.03 -18.58
C GLU A 422 -8.06 14.58 -19.09
N ILE A 423 -6.92 14.08 -19.57
CA ILE A 423 -6.78 12.68 -19.97
C ILE A 423 -6.90 11.75 -18.77
N GLU A 424 -6.27 12.08 -17.64
CA GLU A 424 -6.42 11.32 -16.39
C GLU A 424 -7.88 11.25 -15.93
N ASN A 425 -8.62 12.37 -16.01
CA ASN A 425 -10.02 12.42 -15.64
C ASN A 425 -10.89 11.50 -16.52
N ILE A 426 -10.60 11.40 -17.82
CA ILE A 426 -11.28 10.45 -18.73
C ILE A 426 -11.02 9.01 -18.29
N LEU A 427 -9.77 8.66 -18.01
CA LEU A 427 -9.36 7.31 -17.61
C LEU A 427 -9.95 6.91 -16.26
N LYS A 428 -9.95 7.83 -15.29
CA LYS A 428 -10.58 7.64 -13.99
C LYS A 428 -12.07 7.35 -14.15
N TRP A 429 -12.78 8.17 -14.92
CA TRP A 429 -14.21 7.98 -15.16
C TRP A 429 -14.52 6.63 -15.80
N LEU A 430 -13.74 6.21 -16.80
CA LEU A 430 -13.89 4.89 -17.45
C LEU A 430 -13.69 3.76 -16.45
N THR A 431 -12.64 3.84 -15.64
CA THR A 431 -12.30 2.81 -14.65
C THR A 431 -13.37 2.71 -13.57
N ASP A 432 -13.84 3.84 -13.04
CA ASP A 432 -14.89 3.88 -12.02
C ASP A 432 -16.23 3.35 -12.55
N THR A 433 -16.55 3.64 -13.82
CA THR A 433 -17.78 3.16 -14.46
C THR A 433 -17.75 1.65 -14.66
N VAL A 434 -16.64 1.12 -15.19
CA VAL A 434 -16.46 -0.33 -15.36
C VAL A 434 -16.55 -1.02 -14.00
N ARG A 435 -15.84 -0.51 -12.98
CA ARG A 435 -15.93 -1.02 -11.59
C ARG A 435 -17.37 -1.05 -11.07
N GLY A 436 -18.11 0.03 -11.30
CA GLY A 436 -19.52 0.15 -10.88
C GLY A 436 -20.45 -0.84 -11.57
N LYS A 437 -20.15 -1.25 -12.81
CA LYS A 437 -20.93 -2.24 -13.56
C LYS A 437 -20.51 -3.69 -13.30
N THR A 438 -19.23 -3.92 -13.00
CA THR A 438 -18.66 -5.26 -12.85
C THR A 438 -18.53 -5.73 -11.39
N TRP A 439 -19.12 -5.02 -10.43
CA TRP A 439 -18.90 -5.23 -8.99
C TRP A 439 -19.33 -6.62 -8.47
N ASN A 440 -20.38 -7.23 -9.03
CA ASN A 440 -20.95 -8.51 -8.60
C ASN A 440 -20.78 -9.65 -9.61
N CYS A 441 -20.00 -9.41 -10.67
CA CYS A 441 -19.84 -10.36 -11.76
C CYS A 441 -18.67 -11.30 -11.56
N ASP A 442 -18.75 -12.44 -12.23
CA ASP A 442 -17.61 -13.27 -12.52
C ASP A 442 -16.76 -12.54 -13.58
N ILE A 443 -15.62 -12.00 -13.13
CA ILE A 443 -14.76 -11.16 -13.96
C ILE A 443 -14.19 -11.96 -15.13
N GLU A 444 -13.78 -13.21 -14.90
CA GLU A 444 -13.16 -14.02 -15.94
C GLU A 444 -14.21 -14.50 -16.95
N ALA A 445 -15.37 -14.93 -16.48
CA ALA A 445 -16.49 -15.25 -17.37
C ALA A 445 -16.95 -14.02 -18.19
N THR A 446 -16.97 -12.83 -17.57
CA THR A 446 -17.34 -11.59 -18.27
C THR A 446 -16.28 -11.19 -19.31
N LYS A 447 -14.99 -11.30 -18.99
CA LYS A 447 -13.91 -11.08 -19.96
C LYS A 447 -14.01 -12.05 -21.13
N GLU A 448 -14.23 -13.33 -20.86
CA GLU A 448 -14.38 -14.36 -21.88
C GLU A 448 -15.60 -14.10 -22.77
N TYR A 449 -16.74 -13.71 -22.19
CA TYR A 449 -17.93 -13.31 -22.93
C TYR A 449 -17.64 -12.19 -23.95
N TYR A 450 -16.99 -11.09 -23.53
CA TYR A 450 -16.67 -10.00 -24.47
C TYR A 450 -15.61 -10.38 -25.51
N LYS A 451 -14.59 -11.16 -25.13
CA LYS A 451 -13.60 -11.68 -26.08
C LYS A 451 -14.28 -12.51 -27.17
N ASN A 452 -15.17 -13.42 -26.78
CA ASN A 452 -15.95 -14.27 -27.70
C ASN A 452 -16.93 -13.44 -28.55
N LYS A 453 -17.60 -12.44 -27.96
CA LYS A 453 -18.51 -11.54 -28.67
C LYS A 453 -17.80 -10.79 -29.80
N PHE A 454 -16.60 -10.26 -29.52
CA PHE A 454 -15.81 -9.55 -30.53
C PHE A 454 -15.24 -10.50 -31.59
N GLU A 455 -14.82 -11.70 -31.20
CA GLU A 455 -14.35 -12.73 -32.13
C GLU A 455 -15.47 -13.21 -33.06
N GLN A 456 -16.67 -13.48 -32.55
CA GLN A 456 -17.82 -13.89 -33.36
C GLN A 456 -18.21 -12.82 -34.36
N ALA A 457 -18.34 -11.57 -33.90
CA ALA A 457 -18.65 -10.44 -34.77
C ALA A 457 -17.57 -10.20 -35.83
N TYR A 458 -16.32 -10.56 -35.53
CA TYR A 458 -15.25 -10.58 -36.51
C TYR A 458 -15.46 -11.72 -37.53
N ASN A 459 -15.65 -12.96 -37.09
CA ASN A 459 -15.77 -14.14 -37.96
C ASN A 459 -17.02 -14.16 -38.87
N GLU A 460 -18.11 -13.48 -38.48
CA GLU A 460 -19.35 -13.38 -39.27
C GLU A 460 -19.24 -12.42 -40.46
N GLN A 461 -18.14 -11.67 -40.58
CA GLN A 461 -17.94 -10.69 -41.64
C GLN A 461 -17.00 -11.23 -42.72
N ASP A 462 -17.39 -11.04 -43.99
CA ASP A 462 -16.60 -11.48 -45.14
C ASP A 462 -15.39 -10.53 -45.30
N HIS A 463 -14.22 -11.01 -44.90
CA HIS A 463 -12.98 -10.22 -44.93
C HIS A 463 -12.32 -10.36 -46.30
N GLU A 464 -12.61 -9.42 -47.21
CA GLU A 464 -11.67 -9.15 -48.30
C GLU A 464 -10.41 -8.50 -47.70
N GLU A 465 -9.41 -9.35 -47.47
CA GLU A 465 -8.00 -9.04 -47.19
C GLU A 465 -7.66 -8.71 -45.72
N TYR A 466 -6.70 -9.43 -45.11
CA TYR A 466 -5.36 -8.90 -44.75
C TYR A 466 -4.57 -9.79 -43.77
N GLU A 467 -3.50 -10.45 -44.27
CA GLU A 467 -2.43 -11.12 -43.50
C GLU A 467 -1.54 -10.13 -42.68
N GLU A 468 -1.84 -8.83 -42.69
CA GLU A 468 -0.96 -7.78 -42.12
C GLU A 468 -1.30 -7.38 -40.67
N TYR A 469 -2.52 -7.64 -40.18
CA TYR A 469 -2.94 -7.28 -38.82
C TYR A 469 -2.38 -8.21 -37.72
N GLN A 470 -2.04 -9.46 -38.05
CA GLN A 470 -1.39 -10.41 -37.14
C GLN A 470 -0.01 -9.96 -36.66
N ARG A 471 0.60 -8.95 -37.29
CA ARG A 471 2.00 -8.55 -37.05
C ARG A 471 2.20 -7.45 -36.01
N TYR A 472 1.12 -6.81 -35.55
CA TYR A 472 1.20 -5.58 -34.71
C TYR A 472 0.66 -5.75 -33.29
N TYR A 473 -0.20 -6.74 -33.04
CA TYR A 473 -0.73 -7.04 -31.72
C TYR A 473 -0.37 -8.46 -31.34
N ASP A 474 0.28 -8.64 -30.18
CA ASP A 474 0.69 -9.96 -29.68
C ASP A 474 -0.52 -10.84 -29.28
N GLN A 475 -1.70 -10.22 -29.10
CA GLN A 475 -2.90 -10.85 -28.59
C GLN A 475 -4.09 -10.74 -29.58
N PRO A 476 -4.69 -11.86 -30.05
CA PRO A 476 -5.77 -11.86 -31.05
C PRO A 476 -6.99 -11.01 -30.69
N TYR A 477 -7.35 -10.95 -29.40
CA TYR A 477 -8.55 -10.23 -28.94
C TYR A 477 -8.45 -8.70 -29.08
N TYR A 478 -7.24 -8.14 -29.18
CA TYR A 478 -7.06 -6.70 -29.42
C TYR A 478 -7.60 -6.30 -30.78
N TYR A 479 -7.31 -7.12 -31.78
CA TYR A 479 -7.74 -6.89 -33.15
C TYR A 479 -9.24 -7.11 -33.32
N HIS A 480 -9.81 -8.14 -32.68
CA HIS A 480 -11.25 -8.39 -32.70
C HIS A 480 -12.05 -7.20 -32.15
N TRP A 481 -11.63 -6.68 -30.98
CA TRP A 481 -12.25 -5.50 -30.39
C TRP A 481 -12.14 -4.27 -31.30
N HIS A 482 -10.94 -4.02 -31.83
CA HIS A 482 -10.69 -2.89 -32.72
C HIS A 482 -11.60 -2.93 -33.96
N HIS A 483 -11.70 -4.10 -34.60
CA HIS A 483 -12.57 -4.29 -35.75
C HIS A 483 -14.04 -4.06 -35.40
N TYR A 484 -14.49 -4.65 -34.29
CA TYR A 484 -15.84 -4.48 -33.77
C TYR A 484 -16.17 -3.00 -33.55
N TYR A 485 -15.28 -2.25 -32.87
CA TYR A 485 -15.46 -0.84 -32.59
C TYR A 485 -15.61 -0.01 -33.87
N MET A 486 -14.74 -0.21 -34.85
CA MET A 486 -14.80 0.51 -36.13
C MET A 486 -16.08 0.22 -36.91
N TYR A 487 -16.47 -1.06 -36.98
CA TYR A 487 -17.65 -1.49 -37.70
C TYR A 487 -18.93 -0.93 -37.06
N HIS A 488 -19.07 -1.10 -35.74
CA HIS A 488 -20.25 -0.65 -34.99
C HIS A 488 -20.43 0.88 -35.07
N ASN A 489 -19.33 1.62 -35.09
CA ASN A 489 -19.33 3.09 -35.22
C ASN A 489 -19.33 3.61 -36.67
N ARG A 490 -19.43 2.74 -37.68
CA ARG A 490 -19.39 3.09 -39.12
C ARG A 490 -18.20 3.99 -39.46
N ILE A 491 -17.01 3.62 -38.99
CA ILE A 491 -15.76 4.32 -39.28
C ILE A 491 -15.18 3.69 -40.55
N HIS A 492 -15.02 4.50 -41.60
CA HIS A 492 -14.70 3.99 -42.94
C HIS A 492 -13.20 4.01 -43.26
N ASP A 493 -12.42 4.91 -42.66
CA ASP A 493 -10.98 4.99 -42.86
C ASP A 493 -10.24 4.19 -41.79
N ARG A 494 -9.91 2.95 -42.14
CA ARG A 494 -9.31 1.97 -41.22
C ARG A 494 -7.82 2.18 -40.97
N ARG A 495 -7.16 3.14 -41.64
CA ARG A 495 -5.69 3.31 -41.56
C ARG A 495 -5.27 4.53 -40.75
N ARG A 496 -6.05 5.61 -40.80
CA ARG A 496 -5.68 6.92 -40.25
C ARG A 496 -5.68 6.99 -38.72
N TYR A 497 -6.36 6.07 -38.03
CA TYR A 497 -6.31 6.00 -36.56
C TYR A 497 -4.87 5.77 -36.02
N ARG A 498 -4.01 5.13 -36.82
CA ARG A 498 -2.61 4.84 -36.45
C ARG A 498 -1.79 6.11 -36.26
N ASP A 499 -2.16 7.19 -36.93
CA ASP A 499 -1.44 8.46 -36.84
C ASP A 499 -1.55 9.09 -35.44
N TYR A 500 -2.55 8.69 -34.65
CA TYR A 500 -2.75 9.12 -33.26
C TYR A 500 -2.17 8.14 -32.23
N HIS A 501 -1.81 6.93 -32.66
CA HIS A 501 -1.20 5.93 -31.79
C HIS A 501 0.14 6.47 -31.25
N ASN A 502 0.28 6.56 -29.93
CA ASN A 502 1.41 7.16 -29.21
C ASN A 502 1.55 8.69 -29.32
N ARG A 503 0.53 9.41 -29.81
CA ARG A 503 0.53 10.89 -29.86
C ARG A 503 -0.15 11.55 -28.65
N ILE A 504 -1.07 10.84 -28.01
CA ILE A 504 -1.59 11.22 -26.69
C ILE A 504 -0.52 10.83 -25.68
N ARG A 505 0.17 11.84 -25.10
CA ARG A 505 1.13 11.63 -24.02
C ARG A 505 0.34 11.38 -22.75
N VAL A 506 0.14 10.11 -22.41
CA VAL A 506 -0.23 9.71 -21.05
C VAL A 506 1.09 9.50 -20.32
N ASP A 507 1.31 10.18 -19.19
CA ASP A 507 2.40 9.79 -18.31
C ASP A 507 2.09 8.39 -17.78
N THR A 508 2.73 7.40 -18.40
CA THR A 508 2.56 6.01 -18.05
C THR A 508 3.33 5.64 -16.79
N ASN A 509 3.96 6.57 -16.07
CA ASN A 509 4.61 6.29 -14.78
C ASN A 509 3.64 5.65 -13.77
N LYS A 510 2.34 6.02 -13.78
CA LYS A 510 1.27 5.33 -13.01
C LYS A 510 0.85 3.95 -13.58
N THR A 511 1.40 3.57 -14.72
CA THR A 511 1.18 2.31 -15.46
C THR A 511 2.42 1.40 -15.45
N GLU A 512 3.59 1.91 -15.01
CA GLU A 512 4.82 1.14 -14.89
C GLU A 512 4.64 -0.03 -13.91
N PHE A 513 3.95 0.19 -12.79
CA PHE A 513 3.63 -0.86 -11.82
C PHE A 513 2.90 -2.04 -12.49
N LYS A 514 1.91 -1.77 -13.37
CA LYS A 514 1.21 -2.81 -14.11
C LYS A 514 2.13 -3.54 -15.09
N SER A 515 3.06 -2.84 -15.75
CA SER A 515 3.98 -3.45 -16.71
C SER A 515 5.00 -4.40 -16.07
N VAL A 516 5.44 -4.11 -14.84
CA VAL A 516 6.28 -5.04 -14.05
C VAL A 516 5.50 -6.31 -13.74
N ILE A 517 4.21 -6.20 -13.43
CA ILE A 517 3.35 -7.34 -13.13
C ILE A 517 2.97 -8.15 -14.38
N ASP A 518 2.74 -7.49 -15.53
CA ASP A 518 2.28 -8.15 -16.77
C ASP A 518 3.34 -9.05 -17.43
N THR A 519 4.63 -8.88 -17.06
CA THR A 519 5.71 -9.76 -17.51
C THR A 519 5.66 -11.16 -16.87
N ASP A 520 4.98 -11.30 -15.74
CA ASP A 520 4.77 -12.59 -15.09
C ASP A 520 3.44 -13.17 -15.55
N LYS A 521 3.51 -14.31 -16.25
CA LYS A 521 2.33 -14.99 -16.77
C LYS A 521 1.37 -15.36 -15.64
N GLY A 522 0.38 -14.50 -15.43
CA GLY A 522 -0.85 -14.82 -14.74
C GLY A 522 -0.86 -14.43 -13.27
N VAL A 523 -1.96 -13.75 -12.92
CA VAL A 523 -2.41 -13.40 -11.57
C VAL A 523 -1.64 -12.17 -11.01
N PHE A 524 -2.28 -11.31 -10.22
CA PHE A 524 -1.68 -10.15 -9.51
C PHE A 524 -1.85 -8.72 -10.04
N ALA A 525 -2.88 -8.40 -10.85
CA ALA A 525 -3.12 -6.98 -11.21
C ALA A 525 -4.47 -6.37 -10.80
N CYS A 526 -5.40 -7.09 -10.15
CA CYS A 526 -6.76 -6.52 -9.94
C CYS A 526 -7.47 -6.82 -8.60
N HIS A 527 -6.94 -7.63 -7.70
CA HIS A 527 -7.75 -8.11 -6.57
C HIS A 527 -7.70 -7.20 -5.33
N ASP A 528 -6.52 -6.72 -4.91
CA ASP A 528 -6.40 -6.11 -3.57
C ASP A 528 -6.86 -4.65 -3.49
N ALA A 529 -6.71 -3.85 -4.54
CA ALA A 529 -7.26 -2.49 -4.58
C ALA A 529 -8.80 -2.48 -4.72
N CYS A 530 -9.39 -3.61 -5.14
CA CYS A 530 -10.83 -3.80 -5.23
C CYS A 530 -11.40 -4.41 -3.95
N HIS A 531 -10.65 -5.26 -3.25
CA HIS A 531 -11.06 -5.84 -1.98
C HIS A 531 -11.14 -4.77 -0.88
N SER A 532 -10.15 -3.88 -0.76
CA SER A 532 -10.15 -2.81 0.25
C SER A 532 -11.24 -1.74 0.01
N ALA A 533 -11.45 -1.30 -1.23
CA ALA A 533 -12.50 -0.31 -1.54
C ALA A 533 -13.92 -0.86 -1.39
N CYS A 534 -14.15 -2.14 -1.74
CA CYS A 534 -15.42 -2.82 -1.47
C CYS A 534 -15.63 -3.08 0.02
N HIS A 535 -14.58 -3.37 0.79
CA HIS A 535 -14.66 -3.54 2.24
C HIS A 535 -15.06 -2.23 2.93
N SER A 536 -14.50 -1.08 2.52
CA SER A 536 -14.88 0.25 3.02
C SER A 536 -16.34 0.61 2.68
N ALA A 537 -16.78 0.39 1.44
CA ALA A 537 -18.16 0.68 1.04
C ALA A 537 -19.19 -0.22 1.75
N CYS A 538 -18.86 -1.49 1.99
CA CYS A 538 -19.69 -2.38 2.81
C CYS A 538 -19.68 -1.99 4.28
N HIS A 539 -18.55 -1.54 4.82
CA HIS A 539 -18.43 -1.05 6.20
C HIS A 539 -19.29 0.22 6.39
N ASP A 540 -19.28 1.14 5.43
CA ASP A 540 -20.09 2.37 5.44
C ASP A 540 -21.59 2.10 5.30
N ALA A 541 -21.98 1.15 4.45
CA ALA A 541 -23.38 0.75 4.29
C ALA A 541 -23.91 0.02 5.53
N CYS A 542 -23.11 -0.87 6.14
CA CYS A 542 -23.46 -1.53 7.40
C CYS A 542 -23.47 -0.56 8.58
N HIS A 543 -22.50 0.34 8.69
CA HIS A 543 -22.49 1.42 9.70
C HIS A 543 -23.71 2.32 9.54
N SER A 544 -24.08 2.70 8.31
CA SER A 544 -25.23 3.55 8.04
C SER A 544 -26.56 2.84 8.38
N ALA A 545 -26.69 1.55 8.07
CA ALA A 545 -27.87 0.76 8.43
C ALA A 545 -27.97 0.52 9.94
N CYS A 546 -26.84 0.24 10.62
CA CYS A 546 -26.78 0.10 12.08
C CYS A 546 -27.00 1.42 12.81
N HIS A 547 -26.41 2.54 12.36
CA HIS A 547 -26.70 3.87 12.90
C HIS A 547 -28.16 4.26 12.68
N SER A 548 -28.75 3.96 11.53
CA SER A 548 -30.16 4.25 11.26
C SER A 548 -31.11 3.42 12.14
N ALA A 549 -30.81 2.13 12.34
CA ALA A 549 -31.58 1.26 13.22
C ALA A 549 -31.43 1.66 14.70
N CYS A 550 -30.22 2.02 15.14
CA CYS A 550 -29.94 2.51 16.50
C CYS A 550 -30.53 3.90 16.76
N HIS A 551 -30.45 4.85 15.83
CA HIS A 551 -31.11 6.16 15.95
C HIS A 551 -32.63 6.02 16.00
N SER A 552 -33.21 5.12 15.20
CA SER A 552 -34.65 4.86 15.21
C SER A 552 -35.12 4.21 16.52
N ALA A 553 -34.35 3.27 17.06
CA ALA A 553 -34.62 2.63 18.35
C ALA A 553 -34.44 3.62 19.53
N CYS A 554 -33.43 4.48 19.49
CA CYS A 554 -33.18 5.50 20.52
C CYS A 554 -34.20 6.65 20.48
N HIS A 555 -34.62 7.13 19.31
CA HIS A 555 -35.69 8.13 19.22
C HIS A 555 -37.03 7.58 19.73
N SER A 556 -37.32 6.29 19.47
CA SER A 556 -38.53 5.62 19.98
C SER A 556 -38.52 5.43 21.50
N ALA A 557 -37.35 5.11 22.08
CA ALA A 557 -37.17 4.97 23.52
C ALA A 557 -37.23 6.34 24.25
N CYS A 558 -36.69 7.41 23.66
CA CYS A 558 -36.73 8.74 24.26
C CYS A 558 -38.13 9.38 24.26
N HIS A 559 -38.94 9.18 23.22
CA HIS A 559 -40.34 9.64 23.24
C HIS A 559 -41.24 8.83 24.17
N SER A 560 -40.84 7.61 24.53
CA SER A 560 -41.55 6.77 25.51
C SER A 560 -41.23 7.13 26.97
N ALA A 561 -40.13 7.84 27.22
CA ALA A 561 -39.64 8.17 28.56
C ALA A 561 -40.01 9.59 29.05
N CYS A 562 -40.62 10.44 28.20
CA CYS A 562 -41.14 11.74 28.61
C CYS A 562 -42.58 11.65 29.14
N VAL A 563 -42.76 10.87 30.22
CA VAL A 563 -43.82 11.12 31.21
C VAL A 563 -43.22 10.98 32.61
N SER A 564 -43.31 12.07 33.38
CA SER A 564 -43.18 12.21 34.84
C SER A 564 -41.78 12.22 35.53
N GLY A 565 -41.46 13.36 36.15
CA GLY A 565 -40.76 13.41 37.46
C GLY A 565 -39.50 14.29 37.55
N GLY A 566 -39.60 15.46 38.21
CA GLY A 566 -38.48 16.36 38.54
C GLY A 566 -37.48 15.80 39.57
N ALA A 567 -36.50 16.54 40.11
CA ALA A 567 -36.39 17.97 40.28
C ALA A 567 -34.92 18.42 40.49
N ARG A 568 -34.61 19.55 39.84
CA ARG A 568 -33.50 20.53 40.00
C ARG A 568 -32.07 20.01 40.15
#